data_AF-A0AAJ6JSR6-F1
#
_entry.id   AF-A0AAJ6JSR6-F1
#
_cell.length_a   1.000
_cell.length_b   1.000
_cell.length_c   1.000
_cell.angle_alpha   90.00
_cell.angle_beta   90.00
_cell.angle_gamma   90.00
#
_symmetry.space_group_name_H-M   'P 1'
#
loop_
_entity.id
_entity.type
_entity.pdbx_description
1 polymer ?
#
loop_
_entity_poly.entity_id
_entity_poly.type
_entity_poly.pdbx_seq_one_letter_code
_entity_poly.pdbx_strand_id
1 'polypeptide(L)'
;MGQAKEIRVAPISKKDADALIIRLHYSHKTVNNAFLALGVFIGGRLEGAMTFGPSMDKSNILGLARDTAWNGFLELNRLAFSEALPRNSESRALSIALRVIRKHYPHIEWVISFADGCQCGDGTIYRAAGFVLTGIKANKSLLRLPDGSVTHKMTQVTGKNRAKHFAKTGGSWSGQGEPLDGYQMRYICFLNPDARGRLVPRVIPGRRVASGPESIHPRSAWQNGFRAGRGG
;
A
#
# COMPACT_ATOMS: atom_id res chain seq x y z
N MET A 1 27.16 7.49 -10.61
CA MET A 1 25.74 7.32 -11.02
C MET A 1 25.11 6.25 -10.14
N GLY A 2 23.89 6.44 -9.62
CA GLY A 2 23.34 5.58 -8.55
C GLY A 2 22.84 4.20 -9.01
N GLN A 3 23.09 3.18 -8.19
CA GLN A 3 22.77 1.75 -8.41
C GLN A 3 21.27 1.48 -8.68
N ALA A 4 20.36 2.36 -8.23
CA ALA A 4 18.92 2.23 -8.52
C ALA A 4 18.58 2.24 -10.02
N LYS A 5 19.49 2.70 -10.90
CA LYS A 5 19.30 2.66 -12.35
C LYS A 5 19.38 1.23 -12.92
N GLU A 6 19.97 0.29 -12.20
CA GLU A 6 20.11 -1.12 -12.59
C GLU A 6 18.85 -1.93 -12.30
N ILE A 7 17.86 -1.32 -11.62
CA ILE A 7 16.59 -1.98 -11.30
C ILE A 7 15.86 -2.32 -12.59
N ARG A 8 15.56 -3.61 -12.74
CA ARG A 8 14.63 -4.13 -13.73
C ARG A 8 13.30 -4.48 -13.06
N VAL A 9 12.20 -4.04 -13.65
CA VAL A 9 10.85 -4.46 -13.24
C VAL A 9 10.30 -5.38 -14.32
N ALA A 10 9.77 -6.53 -13.92
CA ALA A 10 9.21 -7.52 -14.84
C ALA A 10 8.02 -8.26 -14.20
N PRO A 11 7.08 -8.79 -15.01
CA PRO A 11 6.04 -9.66 -14.50
C PRO A 11 6.62 -10.88 -13.78
N ILE A 12 5.99 -11.27 -12.68
CA ILE A 12 6.29 -12.50 -11.94
C ILE A 12 4.99 -13.24 -11.65
N SER A 13 5.08 -14.50 -11.24
CA SER A 13 3.89 -15.23 -10.79
C SER A 13 3.31 -14.60 -9.52
N LYS A 14 2.00 -14.71 -9.33
CA LYS A 14 1.36 -14.27 -8.08
C LYS A 14 1.95 -15.02 -6.87
N LYS A 15 2.29 -16.29 -7.04
CA LYS A 15 2.88 -17.13 -5.99
C LYS A 15 4.22 -16.56 -5.50
N ASP A 16 5.09 -16.13 -6.42
CA ASP A 16 6.40 -15.56 -6.06
C ASP A 16 6.24 -14.20 -5.38
N ALA A 17 5.30 -13.38 -5.88
CA ALA A 17 4.98 -12.10 -5.25
C ALA A 17 4.42 -12.29 -3.84
N ASP A 18 3.49 -13.23 -3.66
CA ASP A 18 2.89 -13.55 -2.37
C ASP A 18 3.94 -14.04 -1.37
N ALA A 19 4.84 -14.93 -1.79
CA ALA A 19 5.94 -15.43 -0.95
C ALA A 19 6.84 -14.27 -0.47
N LEU A 20 7.16 -13.33 -1.36
CA LEU A 20 7.99 -12.18 -1.02
C LEU A 20 7.25 -11.17 -0.13
N ILE A 21 5.96 -10.92 -0.39
CA ILE A 21 5.10 -10.03 0.40
C ILE A 21 4.94 -10.57 1.83
N ILE A 22 4.70 -11.87 1.99
CA ILE A 22 4.59 -12.49 3.32
C ILE A 22 5.90 -12.31 4.09
N ARG A 23 7.04 -12.43 3.41
CA ARG A 23 8.36 -12.31 4.05
C ARG A 23 8.73 -10.87 4.40
N LEU A 24 8.45 -9.90 3.53
CA LEU A 24 9.01 -8.56 3.62
C LEU A 24 8.01 -7.46 3.98
N HIS A 25 6.71 -7.65 3.72
CA HIS A 25 5.71 -6.64 4.03
C HIS A 25 5.38 -6.65 5.52
N TYR A 26 5.33 -5.48 6.15
CA TYR A 26 5.00 -5.32 7.58
C TYR A 26 3.65 -5.95 8.01
N SER A 27 2.77 -6.27 7.06
CA SER A 27 1.46 -6.86 7.34
C SER A 27 1.46 -8.37 7.28
N HIS A 28 2.50 -8.96 6.65
CA HIS A 28 2.61 -10.39 6.32
C HIS A 28 1.38 -10.97 5.61
N LYS A 29 0.55 -10.11 5.00
CA LYS A 29 -0.72 -10.47 4.37
C LYS A 29 -0.69 -10.16 2.88
N THR A 30 -1.16 -11.12 2.09
CA THR A 30 -1.33 -10.97 0.65
C THR A 30 -2.71 -10.40 0.31
N VAL A 31 -2.98 -10.24 -0.98
CA VAL A 31 -4.27 -9.84 -1.51
C VAL A 31 -4.71 -10.87 -2.55
N ASN A 32 -5.94 -11.35 -2.43
CA ASN A 32 -6.42 -12.46 -3.24
C ASN A 32 -6.74 -12.04 -4.68
N ASN A 33 -7.26 -10.83 -4.87
CA ASN A 33 -7.74 -10.30 -6.15
C ASN A 33 -6.69 -9.48 -6.92
N ALA A 34 -5.40 -9.61 -6.59
CA ALA A 34 -4.34 -9.00 -7.39
C ALA A 34 -4.33 -9.62 -8.80
N PHE A 35 -4.49 -8.79 -9.82
CA PHE A 35 -4.51 -9.22 -11.23
C PHE A 35 -3.11 -9.12 -11.89
N LEU A 36 -2.24 -8.23 -11.38
CA LEU A 36 -0.88 -8.04 -11.89
C LEU A 36 0.12 -8.07 -10.74
N ALA A 37 1.15 -8.89 -10.89
CA ALA A 37 2.29 -8.97 -9.99
C ALA A 37 3.57 -8.62 -10.75
N LEU A 38 4.32 -7.64 -10.23
CA LEU A 38 5.59 -7.19 -10.79
C LEU A 38 6.70 -7.42 -9.77
N GLY A 39 7.75 -8.09 -10.20
CA GLY A 39 8.99 -8.28 -9.45
C GLY A 39 9.99 -7.16 -9.72
N VAL A 40 10.80 -6.85 -8.72
CA VAL A 40 11.88 -5.86 -8.76
C VAL A 40 13.20 -6.61 -8.64
N PHE A 41 13.99 -6.52 -9.70
CA PHE A 41 15.21 -7.28 -9.86
C PHE A 41 16.43 -6.35 -9.86
N ILE A 42 17.49 -6.77 -9.15
CA ILE A 42 18.82 -6.16 -9.21
C ILE A 42 19.86 -7.29 -9.15
N GLY A 43 20.89 -7.22 -10.00
CA GLY A 43 21.89 -8.29 -10.10
C GLY A 43 21.30 -9.68 -10.39
N GLY A 44 20.19 -9.75 -11.14
CA GLY A 44 19.48 -11.01 -11.45
C GLY A 44 18.62 -11.59 -10.32
N ARG A 45 18.60 -10.96 -9.13
CA ARG A 45 17.87 -11.44 -7.95
C ARG A 45 16.55 -10.72 -7.78
N LEU A 46 15.52 -11.45 -7.37
CA LEU A 46 14.21 -10.88 -7.00
C LEU A 46 14.27 -10.30 -5.59
N GLU A 47 14.28 -8.97 -5.49
CA GLU A 47 14.48 -8.25 -4.22
C GLU A 47 13.28 -7.36 -3.85
N GLY A 48 12.25 -7.30 -4.69
CA GLY A 48 10.99 -6.64 -4.35
C GLY A 48 9.81 -7.13 -5.16
N ALA A 49 8.60 -6.85 -4.69
CA ALA A 49 7.36 -7.17 -5.35
C ALA A 49 6.35 -6.03 -5.20
N MET A 50 5.56 -5.83 -6.25
CA MET A 50 4.40 -4.93 -6.27
C MET A 50 3.21 -5.69 -6.84
N THR A 51 2.04 -5.56 -6.22
CA THR A 51 0.79 -6.13 -6.75
C THR A 51 -0.24 -5.05 -7.02
N PHE A 52 -0.94 -5.22 -8.13
CA PHE A 52 -2.01 -4.35 -8.57
C PHE A 52 -3.31 -5.14 -8.74
N GLY A 53 -4.43 -4.52 -8.39
CA GLY A 53 -5.72 -5.17 -8.19
C GLY A 53 -6.87 -4.17 -8.31
N PRO A 54 -8.12 -4.61 -8.41
CA PRO A 54 -9.25 -3.74 -8.13
C PRO A 54 -9.26 -3.36 -6.64
N SER A 55 -9.69 -2.15 -6.33
CA SER A 55 -9.92 -1.74 -4.93
C SER A 55 -10.95 -2.65 -4.26
N MET A 56 -10.74 -2.91 -2.97
CA MET A 56 -11.63 -3.74 -2.16
C MET A 56 -13.05 -3.17 -2.11
N ASP A 57 -13.17 -1.87 -1.92
CA ASP A 57 -14.43 -1.14 -2.00
C ASP A 57 -14.41 -0.20 -3.20
N LYS A 58 -14.70 -0.77 -4.37
CA LYS A 58 -14.64 -0.06 -5.64
C LYS A 58 -15.67 1.07 -5.74
N SER A 59 -16.81 0.92 -5.07
CA SER A 59 -17.91 1.89 -5.11
C SER A 59 -17.49 3.26 -4.56
N ASN A 60 -16.68 3.25 -3.50
CA ASN A 60 -16.15 4.45 -2.87
C ASN A 60 -14.97 5.10 -3.62
N ILE A 61 -14.39 4.39 -4.60
CA ILE A 61 -13.18 4.81 -5.30
C ILE A 61 -13.46 5.25 -6.74
N LEU A 62 -14.37 4.58 -7.44
CA LEU A 62 -14.70 4.86 -8.84
C LEU A 62 -15.04 6.34 -9.09
N GLY A 63 -15.82 6.95 -8.19
CA GLY A 63 -16.27 8.34 -8.30
C GLY A 63 -15.19 9.40 -8.03
N LEU A 64 -13.94 9.01 -7.72
CA LEU A 64 -12.86 9.98 -7.52
C LEU A 64 -12.45 10.67 -8.82
N ALA A 65 -12.58 10.01 -9.97
CA ALA A 65 -12.49 10.64 -11.28
C ALA A 65 -13.78 10.37 -12.05
N ARG A 66 -14.50 11.44 -12.41
CA ARG A 66 -15.77 11.34 -13.17
C ARG A 66 -15.56 10.52 -14.44
N ASP A 67 -16.59 9.84 -14.92
CA ASP A 67 -16.57 9.09 -16.19
C ASP A 67 -15.50 7.99 -16.29
N THR A 68 -14.93 7.55 -15.15
CA THR A 68 -14.04 6.39 -15.13
C THR A 68 -14.86 5.13 -15.39
N ALA A 69 -14.47 4.33 -16.38
CA ALA A 69 -15.09 3.03 -16.63
C ALA A 69 -14.92 2.10 -15.42
N TRP A 70 -15.79 1.10 -15.26
CA TRP A 70 -15.66 0.15 -14.14
C TRP A 70 -14.26 -0.45 -14.07
N ASN A 71 -13.68 -0.90 -15.18
CA ASN A 71 -12.32 -1.41 -15.25
C ASN A 71 -11.24 -0.34 -15.52
N GLY A 72 -11.56 0.95 -15.41
CA GLY A 72 -10.69 2.06 -15.83
C GLY A 72 -9.60 2.46 -14.83
N PHE A 73 -9.46 1.77 -13.70
CA PHE A 73 -8.45 2.09 -12.70
C PHE A 73 -7.98 0.86 -11.92
N LEU A 74 -6.82 0.99 -11.28
CA LEU A 74 -6.22 -0.03 -10.43
C LEU A 74 -5.78 0.52 -9.07
N GLU A 75 -5.69 -0.34 -8.09
CA GLU A 75 -5.03 -0.07 -6.81
C GLU A 75 -3.67 -0.78 -6.76
N LEU A 76 -2.63 -0.08 -6.30
CA LEU A 76 -1.40 -0.73 -5.82
C LEU A 76 -1.70 -1.30 -4.43
N ASN A 77 -1.94 -2.60 -4.35
CA ASN A 77 -2.40 -3.22 -3.12
C ASN A 77 -1.27 -3.57 -2.17
N ARG A 78 -0.12 -4.03 -2.69
CA ARG A 78 1.06 -4.36 -1.90
C ARG A 78 2.32 -3.89 -2.59
N LEU A 79 3.26 -3.46 -1.77
CA LEU A 79 4.60 -3.08 -2.16
C LEU A 79 5.52 -3.67 -1.08
N ALA A 80 6.52 -4.47 -1.43
CA ALA A 80 7.42 -5.09 -0.47
C ALA A 80 8.83 -5.17 -1.05
N PHE A 81 9.81 -4.56 -0.40
CA PHE A 81 11.16 -4.33 -0.93
C PHE A 81 12.17 -4.79 0.13
N SER A 82 13.22 -5.50 -0.29
CA SER A 82 14.27 -5.95 0.63
C SER A 82 15.28 -4.82 0.89
N GLU A 83 16.03 -4.95 1.98
CA GLU A 83 17.11 -4.02 2.33
C GLU A 83 18.30 -4.09 1.34
N ALA A 84 18.38 -5.12 0.51
CA ALA A 84 19.39 -5.21 -0.54
C ALA A 84 19.17 -4.17 -1.66
N LEU A 85 17.96 -3.59 -1.74
CA LEU A 85 17.66 -2.60 -2.76
C LEU A 85 18.25 -1.20 -2.41
N PRO A 86 18.88 -0.54 -3.39
CA PRO A 86 19.46 0.80 -3.20
C PRO A 86 18.44 1.83 -2.72
N ARG A 87 18.91 2.97 -2.22
CA ARG A 87 18.04 4.11 -1.89
C ARG A 87 17.23 4.54 -3.13
N ASN A 88 15.97 4.91 -2.90
CA ASN A 88 14.99 5.33 -3.93
C ASN A 88 14.52 4.21 -4.88
N SER A 89 14.73 2.95 -4.51
CA SER A 89 14.28 1.81 -5.32
C SER A 89 12.77 1.75 -5.44
N GLU A 90 12.05 2.08 -4.37
CA GLU A 90 10.59 2.02 -4.30
C GLU A 90 9.95 2.97 -5.31
N SER A 91 10.33 4.25 -5.30
CA SER A 91 9.80 5.25 -6.23
C SER A 91 10.24 4.99 -7.68
N ARG A 92 11.47 4.50 -7.88
CA ARG A 92 11.99 4.14 -9.21
C ARG A 92 11.22 2.97 -9.80
N ALA A 93 11.09 1.87 -9.05
CA ALA A 93 10.36 0.68 -9.47
C ALA A 93 8.89 0.99 -9.72
N LEU A 94 8.25 1.78 -8.84
CA LEU A 94 6.87 2.20 -9.02
C LEU A 94 6.69 3.04 -10.30
N SER A 95 7.61 3.97 -10.58
CA SER A 95 7.59 4.74 -11.83
C SER A 95 7.75 3.85 -13.08
N ILE A 96 8.54 2.78 -13.00
CA ILE A 96 8.68 1.82 -14.12
C ILE A 96 7.39 1.00 -14.26
N ALA A 97 6.84 0.50 -13.14
CA ALA A 97 5.58 -0.25 -13.13
C ALA A 97 4.43 0.55 -13.77
N LEU A 98 4.26 1.82 -13.41
CA LEU A 98 3.23 2.69 -13.99
C LEU A 98 3.40 2.87 -15.51
N ARG A 99 4.63 2.96 -16.01
CA ARG A 99 4.91 3.01 -17.47
C ARG A 99 4.55 1.69 -18.16
N VAL A 100 4.87 0.56 -17.53
CA VAL A 100 4.46 -0.78 -18.02
C VAL A 100 2.94 -0.88 -18.06
N ILE A 101 2.24 -0.46 -17.00
CA ILE A 101 0.78 -0.48 -16.96
C ILE A 101 0.19 0.40 -18.07
N ARG A 102 0.65 1.65 -18.20
CA ARG A 102 0.19 2.56 -19.26
C ARG A 102 0.38 1.97 -20.66
N LYS A 103 1.51 1.28 -20.89
CA LYS A 103 1.83 0.68 -22.20
C LYS A 103 0.96 -0.53 -22.52
N HIS A 104 0.76 -1.42 -21.55
CA HIS A 104 0.13 -2.74 -21.78
C HIS A 104 -1.36 -2.77 -21.46
N TYR A 105 -1.86 -1.83 -20.65
CA TYR A 105 -3.26 -1.73 -20.23
C TYR A 105 -3.77 -0.30 -20.49
N PRO A 106 -3.90 0.12 -21.75
CA PRO A 106 -4.23 1.51 -22.11
C PRO A 106 -5.62 1.96 -21.64
N HIS A 107 -6.51 1.02 -21.31
CA HIS A 107 -7.82 1.30 -20.70
C HIS A 107 -7.73 1.75 -19.23
N ILE A 108 -6.58 1.55 -18.57
CA ILE A 108 -6.35 1.99 -17.20
C ILE A 108 -5.94 3.46 -17.22
N GLU A 109 -6.80 4.30 -16.66
CA GLU A 109 -6.66 5.75 -16.69
C GLU A 109 -5.86 6.27 -15.50
N TRP A 110 -5.94 5.60 -14.35
CA TRP A 110 -5.25 6.01 -13.12
C TRP A 110 -5.02 4.85 -12.16
N VAL A 111 -4.05 5.03 -11.27
CA VAL A 111 -3.69 4.10 -10.20
C VAL A 111 -3.81 4.79 -8.85
N ILE A 112 -4.47 4.15 -7.90
CA ILE A 112 -4.60 4.60 -6.52
C ILE A 112 -3.70 3.79 -5.58
N SER A 113 -3.21 4.44 -4.52
CA SER A 113 -2.59 3.77 -3.38
C SER A 113 -2.89 4.52 -2.09
N PHE A 114 -2.72 3.84 -0.97
CA PHE A 114 -2.88 4.42 0.37
C PHE A 114 -1.55 4.33 1.12
N ALA A 115 -1.24 5.38 1.87
CA ALA A 115 -0.19 5.38 2.88
C ALA A 115 -0.81 5.48 4.26
N ASP A 116 -0.36 4.66 5.20
CA ASP A 116 -0.68 4.80 6.60
C ASP A 116 0.48 5.48 7.34
N GLY A 117 0.20 6.62 7.97
CA GLY A 117 1.21 7.43 8.65
C GLY A 117 1.89 6.73 9.83
N CYS A 118 1.27 5.70 10.40
CA CYS A 118 1.85 4.91 11.48
C CYS A 118 2.71 3.75 10.96
N GLN A 119 2.49 3.28 9.72
CA GLN A 119 3.13 2.05 9.20
C GLN A 119 3.98 2.21 7.94
N CYS A 120 3.96 3.34 7.25
CA CYS A 120 4.81 3.52 6.06
C CYS A 120 5.21 4.97 5.81
N GLY A 121 4.94 5.84 6.79
CA GLY A 121 5.24 7.26 6.74
C GLY A 121 4.27 8.04 5.85
N ASP A 122 4.73 9.20 5.39
CA ASP A 122 3.90 10.23 4.77
C ASP A 122 3.63 10.01 3.27
N GLY A 123 4.10 8.91 2.68
CA GLY A 123 3.94 8.66 1.24
C GLY A 123 4.98 9.36 0.33
N THR A 124 6.17 9.69 0.84
CA THR A 124 7.29 10.23 0.05
C THR A 124 7.56 9.46 -1.24
N ILE A 125 7.50 8.12 -1.21
CA ILE A 125 7.73 7.28 -2.41
C ILE A 125 6.68 7.51 -3.50
N TYR A 126 5.43 7.79 -3.12
CA TYR A 126 4.32 8.04 -4.04
C TYR A 126 4.50 9.37 -4.74
N ARG A 127 4.81 10.43 -3.98
CA ARG A 127 5.09 11.76 -4.55
C ARG A 127 6.26 11.72 -5.52
N ALA A 128 7.34 11.02 -5.15
CA ALA A 128 8.50 10.84 -6.01
C ALA A 128 8.18 10.03 -7.29
N ALA A 129 7.16 9.18 -7.27
CA ALA A 129 6.70 8.40 -8.43
C ALA A 129 5.60 9.10 -9.26
N GLY A 130 5.27 10.37 -8.96
CA GLY A 130 4.29 11.15 -9.72
C GLY A 130 2.85 11.01 -9.25
N PHE A 131 2.60 10.46 -8.05
CA PHE A 131 1.28 10.50 -7.44
C PHE A 131 0.99 11.87 -6.83
N VAL A 132 -0.28 12.27 -6.88
CA VAL A 132 -0.82 13.44 -6.18
C VAL A 132 -1.62 13.01 -4.96
N LEU A 133 -1.52 13.79 -3.88
CA LEU A 133 -2.30 13.57 -2.65
C LEU A 133 -3.72 14.11 -2.85
N THR A 134 -4.73 13.28 -2.60
CA THR A 134 -6.15 13.59 -2.86
C THR A 134 -7.07 13.36 -1.66
N GLY A 135 -6.50 13.01 -0.52
CA GLY A 135 -7.25 12.81 0.71
C GLY A 135 -6.34 12.51 1.89
N ILE A 136 -6.70 13.07 3.05
CA ILE A 136 -6.10 12.77 4.35
C ILE A 136 -7.28 12.49 5.27
N LYS A 137 -7.28 11.34 5.93
CA LYS A 137 -8.33 10.96 6.88
C LYS A 137 -7.68 10.48 8.16
N ALA A 138 -8.15 10.96 9.31
CA ALA A 138 -7.76 10.40 10.60
C ALA A 138 -8.07 8.90 10.63
N ASN A 139 -7.08 8.09 10.97
CA ASN A 139 -7.18 6.65 11.01
C ASN A 139 -6.95 6.16 12.43
N LYS A 140 -8.03 5.72 13.09
CA LYS A 140 -8.00 5.03 14.39
C LYS A 140 -8.28 3.53 14.25
N SER A 141 -8.07 3.00 13.06
CA SER A 141 -8.38 1.60 12.73
C SER A 141 -7.21 0.67 12.99
N LEU A 142 -6.01 1.19 13.19
CA LEU A 142 -4.85 0.42 13.65
C LEU A 142 -4.82 0.41 15.18
N LEU A 143 -4.56 -0.77 15.73
CA LEU A 143 -4.49 -1.03 17.15
C LEU A 143 -3.11 -1.59 17.48
N ARG A 144 -2.47 -1.05 18.53
CA ARG A 144 -1.28 -1.66 19.15
C ARG A 144 -1.75 -2.68 20.18
N LEU A 145 -1.36 -3.94 20.00
CA LEU A 145 -1.64 -5.03 20.94
C LEU A 145 -0.65 -5.00 22.12
N PRO A 146 -0.96 -5.69 23.24
CA PRO A 146 -0.05 -5.75 24.41
C PRO A 146 1.33 -6.33 24.10
N ASP A 147 1.45 -7.18 23.08
CA ASP A 147 2.71 -7.74 22.60
C ASP A 147 3.52 -6.77 21.71
N GLY A 148 3.04 -5.54 21.53
CA GLY A 148 3.64 -4.51 20.69
C GLY A 148 3.32 -4.63 19.20
N SER A 149 2.65 -5.70 18.75
CA SER A 149 2.26 -5.86 17.35
C SER A 149 1.12 -4.92 16.97
N VAL A 150 1.04 -4.55 15.68
CA VAL A 150 0.01 -3.64 15.17
C VAL A 150 -0.96 -4.40 14.26
N THR A 151 -2.26 -4.31 14.54
CA THR A 151 -3.31 -4.96 13.75
C THR A 151 -4.44 -4.01 13.41
N HIS A 152 -5.13 -4.26 12.29
CA HIS A 152 -6.31 -3.48 11.91
C HIS A 152 -7.56 -4.01 12.65
N LYS A 153 -8.41 -3.11 13.17
CA LYS A 153 -9.70 -3.40 13.85
C LYS A 153 -10.50 -4.50 13.15
N MET A 154 -10.64 -4.37 11.83
CA MET A 154 -11.40 -5.35 11.03
C MET A 154 -10.82 -6.76 11.08
N THR A 155 -9.50 -6.93 11.23
CA THR A 155 -8.89 -8.28 11.33
C THR A 155 -9.40 -9.02 12.56
N GLN A 156 -9.67 -8.32 13.67
CA GLN A 156 -10.14 -8.95 14.90
C GLN A 156 -11.61 -9.40 14.82
N VAL A 157 -12.40 -8.82 13.92
CA VAL A 157 -13.85 -9.04 13.80
C VAL A 157 -14.28 -9.71 12.49
N THR A 158 -13.33 -10.14 11.65
CA THR A 158 -13.58 -10.82 10.37
C THR A 158 -12.99 -12.24 10.33
N GLY A 159 -13.42 -13.06 9.37
CA GLY A 159 -12.94 -14.44 9.20
C GLY A 159 -13.46 -15.41 10.25
N LYS A 160 -12.64 -16.41 10.64
CA LYS A 160 -12.97 -17.45 11.64
C LYS A 160 -13.42 -16.89 13.00
N ASN A 161 -13.07 -15.62 13.28
CA ASN A 161 -13.41 -14.94 14.53
C ASN A 161 -14.78 -14.24 14.49
N ARG A 162 -15.37 -14.02 13.31
CA ARG A 162 -16.61 -13.23 13.17
C ARG A 162 -17.79 -13.86 13.90
N ALA A 163 -18.01 -15.17 13.73
CA ALA A 163 -19.11 -15.86 14.39
C ALA A 163 -18.95 -15.87 15.93
N LYS A 164 -17.74 -16.16 16.42
CA LYS A 164 -17.41 -16.11 17.86
C LYS A 164 -17.55 -14.70 18.44
N HIS A 165 -17.12 -13.69 17.70
CA HIS A 165 -17.24 -12.30 18.09
C HIS A 165 -18.72 -11.89 18.16
N PHE A 166 -19.50 -12.16 17.11
CA PHE A 166 -20.92 -11.82 17.06
C PHE A 166 -21.72 -12.51 18.18
N ALA A 167 -21.44 -13.79 18.45
CA ALA A 167 -22.06 -14.54 19.55
C ALA A 167 -21.71 -13.96 20.93
N LYS A 168 -20.53 -13.38 21.11
CA LYS A 168 -20.08 -12.80 22.38
C LYS A 168 -20.55 -11.35 22.58
N THR A 169 -20.73 -10.58 21.50
CA THR A 169 -20.89 -9.12 21.59
C THR A 169 -22.18 -8.57 20.98
N GLY A 170 -23.00 -9.44 20.37
CA GLY A 170 -24.18 -9.01 19.61
C GLY A 170 -23.86 -8.10 18.43
N GLY A 171 -22.62 -8.11 17.94
CA GLY A 171 -22.15 -7.24 16.86
C GLY A 171 -21.46 -5.94 17.33
N SER A 172 -21.36 -5.71 18.64
CA SER A 172 -20.58 -4.59 19.18
C SER A 172 -19.07 -4.85 19.06
N TRP A 173 -18.29 -3.80 18.77
CA TRP A 173 -16.83 -3.91 18.73
C TRP A 173 -16.27 -4.26 20.12
N SER A 174 -15.37 -5.25 20.18
CA SER A 174 -14.74 -5.74 21.42
C SER A 174 -13.26 -6.10 21.21
N GLY A 175 -12.59 -5.37 20.32
CA GLY A 175 -11.19 -5.64 20.00
C GLY A 175 -10.26 -5.34 21.17
N GLN A 176 -9.11 -6.02 21.20
CA GLN A 176 -8.02 -5.71 22.13
C GLN A 176 -7.05 -4.73 21.49
N GLY A 177 -6.41 -3.90 22.31
CA GLY A 177 -5.36 -2.97 21.89
C GLY A 177 -5.78 -1.51 21.84
N GLU A 178 -4.78 -0.64 21.89
CA GLU A 178 -4.95 0.81 21.93
C GLU A 178 -4.95 1.37 20.51
N PRO A 179 -5.92 2.24 20.13
CA PRO A 179 -5.92 2.89 18.84
C PRO A 179 -4.67 3.75 18.64
N LEU A 180 -3.99 3.54 17.53
CA LEU A 180 -2.91 4.44 17.12
C LEU A 180 -3.52 5.71 16.51
N ASP A 181 -2.99 6.85 16.92
CA ASP A 181 -3.32 8.13 16.30
C ASP A 181 -2.48 8.31 15.03
N GLY A 182 -3.16 8.23 13.89
CA GLY A 182 -2.53 8.35 12.58
C GLY A 182 -3.43 8.94 11.53
N TYR A 183 -2.86 9.12 10.34
CA TYR A 183 -3.58 9.54 9.15
C TYR A 183 -3.40 8.51 8.05
N GLN A 184 -4.48 8.18 7.38
CA GLN A 184 -4.43 7.51 6.09
C GLN A 184 -4.42 8.57 4.99
N MET A 185 -3.45 8.49 4.10
CA MET A 185 -3.28 9.39 2.96
C MET A 185 -3.60 8.64 1.67
N ARG A 186 -4.40 9.26 0.80
CA ARG A 186 -4.81 8.71 -0.50
C ARG A 186 -4.07 9.37 -1.64
N TYR A 187 -3.37 8.56 -2.42
CA TYR A 187 -2.54 8.98 -3.53
C TYR A 187 -3.10 8.47 -4.86
N ILE A 188 -3.16 9.33 -5.88
CA ILE A 188 -3.57 8.96 -7.25
C ILE A 188 -2.47 9.34 -8.24
N CYS A 189 -2.12 8.41 -9.14
CA CYS A 189 -1.28 8.68 -10.30
C CYS A 189 -2.13 8.52 -11.56
N PHE A 190 -2.11 9.54 -12.44
CA PHE A 190 -2.85 9.51 -13.69
C PHE A 190 -1.97 8.94 -14.81
N LEU A 191 -2.43 7.84 -15.40
CA LEU A 191 -1.81 7.23 -16.58
C LEU A 191 -2.34 7.87 -17.86
N ASN A 192 -3.63 8.24 -17.87
CA ASN A 192 -4.26 9.09 -18.87
C ASN A 192 -4.28 10.55 -18.35
N PRO A 193 -3.59 11.51 -19.00
CA PRO A 193 -3.62 12.92 -18.58
C PRO A 193 -5.04 13.51 -18.51
N ASP A 194 -5.94 13.10 -19.40
CA ASP A 194 -7.31 13.64 -19.46
C ASP A 194 -8.14 13.25 -18.22
N ALA A 195 -7.83 12.10 -17.60
CA ALA A 195 -8.46 11.67 -16.36
C ALA A 195 -8.17 12.62 -15.20
N ARG A 196 -7.05 13.36 -15.25
CA ARG A 196 -6.73 14.38 -14.23
C ARG A 196 -7.72 15.54 -14.24
N GLY A 197 -8.23 15.93 -15.41
CA GLY A 197 -9.25 16.96 -15.54
C GLY A 197 -10.61 16.55 -14.99
N ARG A 198 -10.84 15.24 -14.81
CA ARG A 198 -12.06 14.66 -14.25
C ARG A 198 -11.98 14.36 -12.75
N LEU A 199 -10.84 14.64 -12.11
CA LEU A 199 -10.67 14.44 -10.67
C LEU A 199 -11.66 15.29 -9.86
N VAL A 200 -12.41 14.63 -8.98
CA VAL A 200 -13.41 15.25 -8.10
C VAL A 200 -12.78 15.89 -6.86
N PRO A 201 -11.97 15.20 -6.05
CA PRO A 201 -11.30 15.83 -4.91
C PRO A 201 -10.23 16.82 -5.35
N ARG A 202 -10.02 17.87 -4.55
CA ARG A 202 -8.89 18.77 -4.74
C ARG A 202 -7.57 18.04 -4.47
N VAL A 203 -6.55 18.37 -5.27
CA VAL A 203 -5.18 17.97 -4.98
C VAL A 203 -4.68 18.78 -3.77
N ILE A 204 -4.18 18.08 -2.76
CA ILE A 204 -3.62 18.68 -1.55
C ILE A 204 -2.14 19.00 -1.81
N PRO A 205 -1.70 20.26 -1.68
CA PRO A 205 -0.30 20.64 -1.84
C PRO A 205 0.59 19.90 -0.84
N GLY A 206 1.71 19.35 -1.31
CA GLY A 206 2.58 18.45 -0.54
C GLY A 206 3.42 19.07 0.58
N ARG A 207 2.99 20.18 1.21
CA ARG A 207 3.68 20.69 2.41
C ARG A 207 3.38 19.73 3.56
N ARG A 208 4.41 18.95 3.94
CA ARG A 208 4.49 17.96 5.03
C ARG A 208 3.19 17.77 5.80
N VAL A 209 2.50 16.67 5.52
CA VAL A 209 1.56 16.11 6.48
C VAL A 209 2.39 15.78 7.73
N ALA A 210 2.14 16.46 8.84
CA ALA A 210 2.80 16.18 10.11
C ALA A 210 2.55 14.71 10.44
N SER A 211 3.57 13.90 10.26
CA SER A 211 3.56 12.53 10.70
C SER A 211 3.58 12.56 12.22
N GLY A 212 2.71 11.80 12.88
CA GLY A 212 2.62 11.76 14.33
C GLY A 212 3.97 11.44 14.99
N PRO A 213 4.09 11.62 16.31
CA PRO A 213 5.37 11.49 17.03
C PRO A 213 6.08 10.13 16.89
N GLU A 214 5.40 9.09 16.40
CA GLU A 214 5.98 7.78 16.06
C GLU A 214 5.98 7.50 14.54
N SER A 215 6.31 8.49 13.71
CA SER A 215 6.37 8.25 12.26
C SER A 215 7.54 7.33 11.91
N ILE A 216 7.23 6.06 11.71
CA ILE A 216 8.21 5.08 11.30
C ILE A 216 8.62 5.41 9.85
N HIS A 217 9.92 5.64 9.63
CA HIS A 217 10.48 5.83 8.30
C HIS A 217 10.05 4.64 7.40
N PRO A 218 9.77 4.82 6.09
CA PRO A 218 9.25 3.74 5.26
C PRO A 218 10.08 2.45 5.42
N ARG A 219 11.42 2.58 5.43
CA ARG A 219 12.36 1.48 5.73
C ARG A 219 12.21 0.87 7.12
N SER A 220 12.12 1.67 8.18
CA SER A 220 11.95 1.12 9.54
C SER A 220 10.57 0.49 9.76
N ALA A 221 9.59 0.84 8.95
CA ALA A 221 8.26 0.26 9.06
C ALA A 221 8.19 -1.14 8.44
N TRP A 222 9.03 -1.40 7.44
CA TRP A 222 9.36 -2.76 6.98
C TRP A 222 10.20 -3.55 7.99
N GLN A 223 10.96 -2.89 8.88
CA GLN A 223 11.88 -3.53 9.84
C GLN A 223 11.22 -4.04 11.12
N ASN A 224 10.16 -3.38 11.61
CA ASN A 224 9.57 -3.70 12.92
C ASN A 224 8.83 -5.05 12.98
N GLY A 225 8.65 -5.75 11.85
CA GLY A 225 8.14 -7.13 11.82
C GLY A 225 9.15 -8.19 12.29
N PHE A 226 10.42 -7.83 12.54
CA PHE A 226 11.48 -8.81 12.84
C PHE A 226 11.93 -8.87 14.32
N ARG A 227 11.41 -8.00 15.21
CA ARG A 227 11.88 -7.93 16.61
C ARG A 227 11.05 -8.68 17.65
N ALA A 228 10.01 -9.42 17.26
CA ALA A 228 9.30 -10.33 18.16
C ALA A 228 9.63 -11.79 17.79
N GLY A 229 10.71 -12.34 18.37
CA GLY A 229 11.06 -13.75 18.13
C GLY A 229 12.46 -14.22 18.51
N ARG A 230 13.24 -13.47 19.30
CA ARG A 230 14.43 -14.00 19.98
C ARG A 230 14.50 -13.44 21.39
N GLY A 231 13.92 -14.19 22.32
CA GLY A 231 13.92 -13.91 23.75
C GLY A 231 13.16 -15.05 24.42
N GLY A 232 13.90 -16.10 24.78
CA GLY A 232 13.41 -17.38 25.29
C GLY A 232 14.34 -18.49 24.86
#